data_AF-A0A7T8KSC6-F1
#
_entry.id   AF-A0A7T8KSC6-F1
#
_cell.length_a   1.000
_cell.length_b   1.000
_cell.length_c   1.000
_cell.angle_alpha   90.00
_cell.angle_beta   90.00
_cell.angle_gamma   90.00
#
_symmetry.space_group_name_H-M   'P 1'
#
loop_
_entity.id
_entity.type
_entity.pdbx_description
1 polymer ?
#
loop_
_entity_poly.entity_id
_entity_poly.type
_entity_poly.pdbx_seq_one_letter_code
_entity_poly.pdbx_strand_id
1 'polypeptide(L)'
;MGPKATEVIEPVPMTDIRKAIKESLPGLIASINGDERNVILTLARMWLTASTGEIRSKDLAAEWAIPQLPDEHATLLNKAREAYLGECVDKWEGMESEVAELVNHMKKSIESSLNIQLPFRIV
;
A
#
# COMPACT_ATOMS: atom_id res chain seq x y z
N MET A 1 11.37 13.60 -28.55
CA MET A 1 11.31 13.69 -27.07
C MET A 1 10.80 15.08 -26.71
N GLY A 2 10.02 15.20 -25.64
CA GLY A 2 9.41 16.48 -25.18
C GLY A 2 10.08 17.05 -23.93
N PRO A 3 9.56 18.16 -23.38
CA PRO A 3 10.05 18.76 -22.14
C PRO A 3 9.92 17.79 -20.95
N LYS A 4 10.68 18.04 -19.88
CA LYS A 4 10.59 17.22 -18.66
C LYS A 4 9.21 17.41 -18.02
N ALA A 5 8.70 16.37 -17.35
CA ALA A 5 7.39 16.46 -16.69
C ALA A 5 7.30 17.64 -15.71
N THR A 6 8.39 17.95 -15.00
CA THR A 6 8.48 19.08 -14.05
C THR A 6 8.50 20.46 -14.70
N GLU A 7 8.68 20.54 -16.02
CA GLU A 7 8.61 21.80 -16.78
C GLU A 7 7.17 22.09 -17.24
N VAL A 8 6.27 21.12 -17.12
CA VAL A 8 4.88 21.20 -17.60
C VAL A 8 3.87 21.03 -16.47
N ILE A 9 4.22 20.27 -15.43
CA ILE A 9 3.33 19.90 -14.33
C ILE A 9 3.93 20.38 -13.02
N GLU A 10 3.14 21.14 -12.27
CA GLU A 10 3.49 21.57 -10.92
C GLU A 10 3.52 20.37 -9.95
N PRO A 11 4.34 20.42 -8.89
CA PRO A 11 4.35 19.37 -7.87
C PRO A 11 2.96 19.14 -7.27
N VAL A 12 2.54 17.88 -7.22
CA VAL A 12 1.23 17.51 -6.65
C VAL A 12 1.30 17.63 -5.12
N PRO A 13 0.41 18.40 -4.47
CA PRO A 13 0.36 18.50 -3.02
C PRO A 13 0.05 17.15 -2.35
N MET A 14 0.66 16.92 -1.18
CA MET A 14 0.38 15.71 -0.38
C MET A 14 -1.09 15.59 0.04
N THR A 15 -1.83 16.70 0.14
CA THR A 15 -3.27 16.70 0.42
C THR A 15 -4.05 16.00 -0.70
N ASP A 16 -3.66 16.22 -1.96
CA ASP A 16 -4.33 15.63 -3.11
C ASP A 16 -3.98 14.15 -3.25
N ILE A 17 -2.73 13.77 -2.96
CA ILE A 17 -2.30 12.37 -2.89
C ILE A 17 -3.10 11.61 -1.81
N ARG A 18 -3.22 12.19 -0.61
CA ARG A 18 -4.02 11.59 0.48
C ARG A 18 -5.49 11.44 0.10
N LYS A 19 -6.07 12.45 -0.56
CA LYS A 19 -7.44 12.39 -1.08
C LYS A 19 -7.60 11.26 -2.10
N ALA A 20 -6.67 11.15 -3.05
CA ALA A 20 -6.69 10.09 -4.06
C ALA A 20 -6.57 8.68 -3.45
N ILE A 21 -5.71 8.50 -2.43
CA ILE A 21 -5.63 7.24 -1.68
C ILE A 21 -6.97 6.93 -1.01
N LYS A 22 -7.57 7.91 -0.32
CA LYS A 22 -8.87 7.74 0.35
C LYS A 22 -9.98 7.32 -0.61
N GLU A 23 -10.04 7.95 -1.78
CA GLU A 23 -11.09 7.69 -2.77
C GLU A 23 -10.89 6.34 -3.49
N SER A 24 -9.64 5.91 -3.72
CA SER A 24 -9.34 4.64 -4.41
C SER A 24 -9.37 3.42 -3.50
N LEU A 25 -9.15 3.57 -2.19
CA LEU A 25 -9.04 2.47 -1.23
C LEU A 25 -10.25 1.51 -1.23
N PRO A 26 -11.52 1.97 -1.20
CA PRO A 26 -12.67 1.05 -1.20
C PRO A 26 -12.78 0.22 -2.49
N GLY A 27 -12.48 0.83 -3.64
CA GLY A 27 -12.52 0.15 -4.93
C GLY A 27 -11.42 -0.90 -5.06
N LEU A 28 -10.22 -0.60 -4.55
CA LEU A 28 -9.11 -1.55 -4.52
C LEU A 28 -9.40 -2.77 -3.62
N ILE A 29 -10.02 -2.55 -2.45
CA ILE A 29 -10.40 -3.66 -1.55
C ILE A 29 -11.47 -4.54 -2.18
N ALA A 30 -12.42 -3.95 -2.91
CA ALA A 30 -13.47 -4.70 -3.60
C ALA A 30 -12.94 -5.60 -4.73
N SER A 31 -11.75 -5.34 -5.26
CA SER A 31 -11.12 -6.12 -6.33
C SER A 31 -10.16 -7.22 -5.83
N ILE A 32 -10.20 -7.57 -4.53
CA ILE A 32 -9.27 -8.53 -3.91
C ILE A 32 -9.34 -9.94 -4.54
N ASN A 33 -10.53 -10.42 -4.87
CA ASN A 33 -10.74 -11.79 -5.32
C ASN A 33 -10.07 -12.04 -6.68
N GLY A 34 -9.10 -12.96 -6.70
CA GLY A 34 -8.29 -13.30 -7.87
C GLY A 34 -7.14 -12.33 -8.17
N ASP A 35 -6.91 -11.33 -7.31
CA ASP A 35 -5.78 -10.38 -7.42
C ASP A 35 -5.12 -10.11 -6.05
N GLU A 36 -5.15 -11.08 -5.14
CA GLU A 36 -4.84 -10.94 -3.72
C GLU A 36 -3.45 -10.34 -3.50
N ARG A 37 -2.42 -10.92 -4.13
CA ARG A 37 -1.04 -10.43 -4.05
C ARG A 37 -0.93 -8.97 -4.48
N ASN A 38 -1.53 -8.60 -5.60
CA ASN A 38 -1.39 -7.25 -6.13
C ASN A 38 -2.14 -6.23 -5.29
N VAL A 39 -3.32 -6.58 -4.78
CA VAL A 39 -4.09 -5.73 -3.88
C VAL A 39 -3.37 -5.57 -2.54
N ILE A 40 -2.90 -6.64 -1.90
CA ILE A 40 -2.13 -6.60 -0.65
C ILE A 40 -0.90 -5.70 -0.79
N LEU A 41 -0.11 -5.87 -1.86
CA LEU A 41 1.09 -5.05 -2.09
C LEU A 41 0.76 -3.60 -2.43
N THR A 42 -0.38 -3.34 -3.06
CA THR A 42 -0.83 -1.98 -3.34
C THR A 42 -1.31 -1.28 -2.07
N LEU A 43 -1.97 -2.01 -1.16
CA LEU A 43 -2.31 -1.52 0.18
C LEU A 43 -1.06 -1.16 0.98
N ALA A 44 0.00 -1.99 0.94
CA ALA A 44 1.28 -1.65 1.57
C ALA A 44 1.88 -0.35 1.03
N ARG A 45 1.84 -0.13 -0.30
CA ARG A 45 2.27 1.13 -0.93
C ARG A 45 1.41 2.33 -0.51
N MET A 46 0.09 2.16 -0.47
CA MET A 46 -0.82 3.21 0.00
C MET A 46 -0.53 3.57 1.45
N TRP A 47 -0.28 2.59 2.31
CA TRP A 47 0.05 2.80 3.71
C TRP A 47 1.36 3.57 3.87
N LEU A 48 2.45 3.10 3.25
CA LEU A 48 3.73 3.81 3.23
C LEU A 48 3.56 5.26 2.76
N THR A 49 2.86 5.46 1.64
CA THR A 49 2.68 6.80 1.05
C THR A 49 1.88 7.72 1.96
N ALA A 50 0.82 7.21 2.59
CA ALA A 50 0.01 7.98 3.53
C ALA A 50 0.81 8.38 4.79
N SER A 51 1.66 7.47 5.28
CA SER A 51 2.44 7.67 6.51
C SER A 51 3.71 8.50 6.32
N THR A 52 4.38 8.41 5.17
CA THR A 52 5.71 9.02 4.95
C THR A 52 5.74 10.10 3.87
N GLY A 53 4.77 10.09 2.95
CA GLY A 53 4.80 10.87 1.72
C GLY A 53 5.69 10.30 0.63
N GLU A 54 6.37 9.18 0.87
CA GLU A 54 7.26 8.55 -0.11
C GLU A 54 6.50 7.55 -0.99
N ILE A 55 6.80 7.56 -2.29
CA ILE A 55 6.37 6.52 -3.22
C ILE A 55 7.55 5.58 -3.43
N ARG A 56 7.33 4.30 -3.18
CA ARG A 56 8.30 3.21 -3.36
C ARG A 56 7.68 2.05 -4.14
N SER A 57 8.53 1.11 -4.54
CA SER A 57 8.13 -0.16 -5.15
C SER A 57 7.32 -1.04 -4.19
N LYS A 58 6.67 -2.08 -4.71
CA LYS A 58 5.79 -2.97 -3.93
C LYS A 58 6.55 -3.72 -2.84
N ASP A 59 7.72 -4.22 -3.16
CA ASP A 59 8.62 -4.97 -2.28
C ASP A 59 9.15 -4.12 -1.13
N LEU A 60 9.62 -2.89 -1.41
CA LEU A 60 10.11 -1.97 -0.38
C LEU A 60 8.98 -1.47 0.53
N ALA A 61 7.79 -1.24 -0.02
CA ALA A 61 6.62 -0.87 0.79
C ALA A 61 6.17 -2.03 1.68
N ALA A 62 6.21 -3.27 1.19
CA ALA A 62 5.92 -4.45 1.99
C ALA A 62 6.96 -4.65 3.10
N GLU A 63 8.25 -4.51 2.80
CA GLU A 63 9.34 -4.59 3.78
C GLU A 63 9.18 -3.55 4.91
N TRP A 64 8.76 -2.34 4.57
CA TRP A 64 8.43 -1.31 5.57
C TRP A 64 7.20 -1.66 6.41
N ALA A 65 6.16 -2.26 5.81
CA ALA A 65 4.91 -2.56 6.49
C ALA A 65 4.96 -3.83 7.38
N ILE A 66 5.74 -4.85 6.99
CA ILE A 66 5.91 -6.12 7.73
C ILE A 66 6.19 -5.94 9.24
N PRO A 67 7.18 -5.15 9.69
CA PRO A 67 7.49 -5.01 11.11
C PRO A 67 6.43 -4.25 11.93
N GLN A 68 5.42 -3.66 11.26
CA GLN A 68 4.33 -2.92 11.91
C GLN A 68 3.08 -3.78 12.09
N LEU A 69 3.06 -5.00 11.55
CA LEU A 69 1.93 -5.91 11.57
C LEU A 69 2.08 -6.98 12.65
N PRO A 70 0.96 -7.51 13.20
CA PRO A 70 0.97 -8.77 13.94
C PRO A 70 1.57 -9.91 13.10
N ASP A 71 2.19 -10.90 13.75
CA ASP A 71 2.96 -11.97 13.09
C ASP A 71 2.21 -12.69 11.96
N GLU A 72 0.92 -12.99 12.16
CA GLU A 72 0.07 -13.66 11.17
C GLU A 72 -0.10 -12.80 9.90
N HIS A 73 -0.35 -11.51 10.08
CA HIS A 73 -0.48 -10.54 8.99
C HIS A 73 0.86 -10.25 8.31
N ALA A 74 1.93 -10.15 9.09
CA ALA A 74 3.29 -9.98 8.60
C ALA A 74 3.72 -11.15 7.69
N THR A 75 3.38 -12.38 8.09
CA THR A 75 3.66 -13.59 7.31
C THR A 75 2.95 -13.58 5.97
N LEU A 76 1.67 -13.18 5.92
CA LEU A 76 0.89 -13.08 4.69
C LEU A 76 1.42 -11.99 3.75
N LEU A 77 1.77 -10.83 4.29
CA LEU A 77 2.37 -9.75 3.49
C LEU A 77 3.75 -10.16 2.94
N ASN A 78 4.56 -10.85 3.74
CA ASN A 78 5.85 -11.37 3.27
C ASN A 78 5.67 -12.42 2.16
N LYS A 79 4.68 -13.31 2.27
CA LYS A 79 4.32 -14.25 1.19
C LYS A 79 4.00 -13.52 -0.11
N ALA A 80 3.21 -12.43 -0.05
CA ALA A 80 2.92 -11.62 -1.23
C ALA A 80 4.18 -10.95 -1.81
N ARG A 81 5.09 -10.48 -0.94
CA ARG A 81 6.37 -9.87 -1.32
C ARG A 81 7.28 -10.86 -2.04
N GLU A 82 7.53 -12.04 -1.46
CA GLU A 82 8.36 -13.09 -2.05
C GLU A 82 7.80 -13.55 -3.42
N ALA A 83 6.48 -13.71 -3.53
CA ALA A 83 5.85 -14.08 -4.79
C ALA A 83 5.99 -12.99 -5.86
N TYR A 84 5.96 -11.71 -5.48
CA TYR A 84 6.21 -10.61 -6.39
C TYR A 84 7.67 -10.54 -6.88
N LEU A 85 8.62 -10.92 -6.02
CA LEU A 85 10.03 -11.04 -6.38
C LEU A 85 10.34 -12.29 -7.23
N GLY A 86 9.35 -13.18 -7.41
CA GLY A 86 9.52 -14.44 -8.12
C GLY A 86 10.22 -15.52 -7.30
N GLU A 87 10.33 -15.33 -5.99
CA GLU A 87 10.99 -16.25 -5.06
C GLU A 87 10.10 -17.43 -4.68
N CYS A 88 8.77 -17.25 -4.75
CA CYS A 88 7.82 -18.34 -4.55
C CYS A 88 6.59 -18.21 -5.46
N VAL A 89 5.87 -19.33 -5.61
CA VAL A 89 4.52 -19.32 -6.19
C VAL A 89 3.52 -19.16 -5.06
N ASP A 90 2.76 -18.08 -5.09
CA ASP A 90 1.66 -17.85 -4.18
C ASP A 90 0.43 -18.67 -4.56
N LYS A 91 -0.27 -19.14 -3.53
CA LYS A 91 -1.58 -19.77 -3.62
C LYS A 91 -2.42 -19.13 -2.52
N TRP A 92 -3.53 -18.52 -2.93
CA TRP A 92 -4.44 -17.79 -2.04
C TRP A 92 -5.77 -18.51 -1.83
N GLU A 93 -6.03 -19.57 -2.62
CA GLU A 93 -7.21 -20.44 -2.46
C GLU A 93 -7.27 -21.00 -1.04
N GLY A 94 -8.40 -20.79 -0.35
CA GLY A 94 -8.60 -21.24 1.02
C GLY A 94 -8.02 -20.32 2.11
N MET A 95 -7.48 -19.15 1.74
CA MET A 95 -6.94 -18.15 2.66
C MET A 95 -7.82 -16.89 2.75
N GLU A 96 -9.09 -16.99 2.36
CA GLU A 96 -9.96 -15.83 2.17
C GLU A 96 -10.18 -15.07 3.49
N SER A 97 -10.24 -15.78 4.62
CA SER A 97 -10.43 -15.18 5.95
C SER A 97 -9.18 -14.41 6.37
N GLU A 98 -8.01 -15.02 6.24
CA GLU A 98 -6.71 -14.46 6.62
C GLU A 98 -6.38 -13.23 5.77
N VAL A 99 -6.65 -13.30 4.46
CA VAL A 99 -6.51 -12.17 3.55
C VAL A 99 -7.48 -11.04 3.94
N ALA A 100 -8.74 -11.35 4.23
CA ALA A 100 -9.72 -10.34 4.65
C ALA A 100 -9.31 -9.64 5.95
N GLU A 101 -8.78 -10.37 6.92
CA GLU A 101 -8.28 -9.82 8.18
C GLU A 101 -7.07 -8.90 7.96
N LEU A 102 -6.08 -9.34 7.18
CA LEU A 102 -4.93 -8.53 6.79
C LEU A 102 -5.37 -7.25 6.07
N VAL A 103 -6.27 -7.36 5.08
CA VAL A 103 -6.80 -6.23 4.32
C VAL A 103 -7.53 -5.24 5.24
N ASN A 104 -8.34 -5.73 6.18
CA ASN A 104 -9.02 -4.88 7.15
C ASN A 104 -8.04 -4.18 8.09
N HIS A 105 -6.97 -4.86 8.52
CA HIS A 105 -5.91 -4.28 9.33
C HIS A 105 -5.19 -3.15 8.58
N MET A 106 -4.76 -3.41 7.35
CA MET A 106 -4.08 -2.42 6.51
C MET A 106 -5.01 -1.24 6.19
N LYS A 107 -6.30 -1.49 5.90
CA LYS A 107 -7.30 -0.44 5.68
C LYS A 107 -7.36 0.51 6.87
N LYS A 108 -7.52 0.00 8.10
CA LYS A 108 -7.57 0.82 9.32
C LYS A 108 -6.28 1.62 9.52
N SER A 109 -5.14 1.03 9.20
CA SER A 109 -3.83 1.68 9.32
C SER A 109 -3.63 2.80 8.31
N ILE A 110 -4.11 2.62 7.08
CA ILE A 110 -4.16 3.66 6.04
C ILE A 110 -5.10 4.78 6.47
N GLU A 111 -6.34 4.48 6.85
CA GLU A 111 -7.32 5.47 7.30
C GLU A 111 -6.81 6.28 8.50
N SER A 112 -6.13 5.63 9.45
CA SER A 112 -5.49 6.31 10.58
C SER A 112 -4.37 7.24 10.10
N SER A 113 -3.53 6.80 9.17
CA SER A 113 -2.43 7.60 8.62
C SER A 113 -2.92 8.81 7.82
N LEU A 114 -4.06 8.69 7.14
CA LEU A 114 -4.68 9.79 6.39
C LEU A 114 -5.25 10.89 7.32
N ASN A 115 -5.63 10.52 8.55
CA ASN A 115 -6.15 11.45 9.55
C ASN A 115 -5.04 12.17 10.35
N ILE A 116 -3.79 11.69 10.28
CA ILE A 116 -2.67 12.38 10.91
C ILE A 116 -2.29 13.57 10.02
N GLN A 117 -2.62 14.76 10.50
CA GLN A 117 -2.16 16.01 9.93
C GLN A 117 -0.67 16.15 10.24
N LEU A 118 0.19 15.42 9.52
CA LEU A 118 1.63 15.56 9.67
C LEU A 118 1.99 17.02 9.38
N PRO A 119 2.61 17.75 10.33
CA PRO A 119 3.12 19.08 10.03
C PRO A 119 4.18 18.90 8.93
N PHE A 120 4.02 19.65 7.84
CA PHE A 120 5.00 19.73 6.77
C PHE A 120 6.39 19.92 7.40
N ARG A 121 7.27 18.93 7.27
CA ARG A 121 8.70 19.17 7.47
C ARG A 121 9.19 19.95 6.25
N ILE A 122 9.34 21.26 6.43
CA ILE A 122 10.13 22.11 5.56
C ILE A 122 11.57 21.62 5.71
N VAL A 123 12.16 21.17 4.60
CA VAL A 123 13.62 21.08 4.43
C VAL A 123 14.10 22.44 3.96
#